data_AF-A0AAE3DPK7-F1
#
_entry.id   AF-A0AAE3DPK7-F1
#
_cell.length_a   1.000
_cell.length_b   1.000
_cell.length_c   1.000
_cell.angle_alpha   90.00
_cell.angle_beta   90.00
_cell.angle_gamma   90.00
#
_symmetry.space_group_name_H-M   'P 1'
#
loop_
_entity.id
_entity.type
_entity.pdbx_description
1 polymer ?
#
loop_
_entity_poly.entity_id
_entity_poly.type
_entity_poly.pdbx_seq_one_letter_code
_entity_poly.pdbx_strand_id
1 'polypeptide(L)'
;SRAEQSRAEQSRAEQSRAEQSRADNIDILKAICAFLIVCIHVPFPGKVGAYFTTLTRVAVPVFFMITGYFYSDTVARHKEERQIRKIFFLVVEANAIFFIWNIALGILRRDSMVTYVQEIFTGKSILKFLALNESPLAGHLWYLGAILYVLVIVLLVNKLNCRKILYYLAPVLLIADLIFGKYSLLIFHQEFPYILVRNFLCVGIPYFCIGNLIREQQYTERWNKKVLQVLIAVFAITSLAERFALVNAGLNATRDHYLSTTFLAICLFVYTLKSNWYNKELAVIGRKYSTWLYIIHPIFITVFSIVVGKLGLKSIYRYVAPIVVYCATLTFLIILQKVKIAMKSK
;
A
#
# COMPACT_ATOMS: atom_id res chain seq x y z
N SER A 1 13.38 -11.95 45.66
CA SER A 1 14.68 -12.66 45.72
C SER A 1 15.50 -12.38 44.47
N ARG A 2 16.84 -12.56 44.46
CA ARG A 2 17.67 -12.39 43.23
C ARG A 2 17.18 -13.24 42.05
N ALA A 3 16.55 -14.39 42.31
CA ALA A 3 15.98 -15.27 41.30
C ALA A 3 14.74 -14.67 40.60
N GLU A 4 13.90 -13.92 41.31
CA GLU A 4 12.74 -13.23 40.71
C GLU A 4 13.17 -12.07 39.81
N GLN A 5 14.20 -11.33 40.22
CA GLN A 5 14.77 -10.25 39.42
C GLN A 5 15.41 -10.78 38.12
N SER A 6 16.17 -11.89 38.22
CA SER A 6 16.75 -12.56 37.05
C SER A 6 15.69 -13.11 36.08
N ARG A 7 14.60 -13.71 36.59
CA ARG A 7 13.46 -14.16 35.75
C ARG A 7 12.75 -12.99 35.06
N ALA A 8 12.57 -11.87 35.76
CA ALA A 8 11.95 -10.68 35.18
C ALA A 8 12.83 -10.06 34.08
N GLU A 9 14.15 -10.03 34.27
CA GLU A 9 15.11 -9.56 33.26
C GLU A 9 15.12 -10.45 32.02
N GLN A 10 15.13 -11.78 32.21
CA GLN A 10 15.07 -12.74 31.10
C GLN A 10 13.76 -12.60 30.31
N SER A 11 12.62 -12.49 31.00
CA SER A 11 11.32 -12.27 30.37
C SER A 11 11.26 -10.97 29.56
N ARG A 12 11.81 -9.87 30.09
CA ARG A 12 11.93 -8.60 29.37
C ARG A 12 12.82 -8.71 28.13
N ALA A 13 13.94 -9.42 28.23
CA ALA A 13 14.85 -9.64 27.11
C ALA A 13 14.20 -10.50 26.00
N GLU A 14 13.46 -11.54 26.36
CA GLU A 14 12.71 -12.38 25.42
C GLU A 14 11.61 -11.58 24.71
N GLN A 15 10.86 -10.74 25.44
CA GLN A 15 9.85 -9.86 24.86
C GLN A 15 10.47 -8.86 23.87
N SER A 16 11.58 -8.21 24.24
CA SER A 16 12.29 -7.27 23.36
C SER A 16 12.79 -7.95 22.08
N ARG A 17 13.34 -9.17 22.18
CA ARG A 17 13.77 -9.96 21.01
C ARG A 17 12.59 -10.34 20.11
N ALA A 18 11.46 -10.73 20.70
CA ALA A 18 10.26 -11.05 19.94
C ALA A 18 9.70 -9.81 19.21
N GLU A 19 9.70 -8.64 19.85
CA GLU A 19 9.29 -7.38 19.21
C GLU A 19 10.22 -6.98 18.05
N GLN A 20 11.54 -7.14 18.22
CA GLN A 20 12.50 -6.88 17.16
C GLN A 20 12.31 -7.83 15.96
N SER A 21 12.11 -9.12 16.22
CA SER A 21 11.84 -10.12 15.19
C SER A 21 10.54 -9.80 14.41
N ARG A 22 9.47 -9.41 15.12
CA ARG A 22 8.22 -8.98 14.47
C ARG A 22 8.43 -7.74 13.60
N ALA A 23 9.19 -6.76 14.07
CA ALA A 23 9.50 -5.55 13.29
C ALA A 23 10.25 -5.90 11.99
N ASP A 24 11.23 -6.80 12.07
CA ASP A 24 11.99 -7.25 10.90
C ASP A 24 11.09 -8.02 9.91
N ASN A 25 10.20 -8.90 10.39
CA ASN A 25 9.21 -9.58 9.53
C ASN A 25 8.29 -8.60 8.80
N ILE A 26 7.80 -7.58 9.50
CA ILE A 26 6.95 -6.55 8.90
C ILE A 26 7.72 -5.77 7.83
N ASP A 27 8.99 -5.46 8.07
CA ASP A 27 9.79 -4.80 7.05
C ASP A 27 10.04 -5.71 5.84
N ILE A 28 10.30 -7.01 6.02
CA ILE A 28 10.35 -7.97 4.90
C ILE A 28 9.04 -7.93 4.11
N LEU A 29 7.89 -7.93 4.80
CA LEU A 29 6.58 -7.82 4.15
C LEU A 29 6.42 -6.50 3.39
N LYS A 30 6.89 -5.36 3.91
CA LYS A 30 6.89 -4.08 3.17
C LYS A 30 7.73 -4.17 1.89
N ALA A 31 8.87 -4.86 1.90
CA ALA A 31 9.70 -5.05 0.71
C ALA A 31 8.96 -5.87 -0.36
N ILE A 32 8.29 -6.95 0.06
CA ILE A 32 7.46 -7.78 -0.81
C ILE A 32 6.29 -6.94 -1.36
N CYS A 33 5.54 -6.26 -0.50
CA CYS A 33 4.42 -5.41 -0.92
C CYS A 33 4.87 -4.29 -1.87
N ALA A 34 6.04 -3.67 -1.65
CA ALA A 34 6.58 -2.68 -2.56
C ALA A 34 6.84 -3.26 -3.97
N PHE A 35 7.33 -4.50 -4.07
CA PHE A 35 7.45 -5.20 -5.35
C PHE A 35 6.08 -5.50 -5.98
N LEU A 36 5.12 -6.02 -5.19
CA LEU A 36 3.77 -6.30 -5.65
C LEU A 36 3.08 -5.04 -6.20
N ILE A 37 3.30 -3.88 -5.60
CA ILE A 37 2.82 -2.59 -6.12
C ILE A 37 3.40 -2.28 -7.51
N VAL A 38 4.69 -2.53 -7.74
CA VAL A 38 5.28 -2.35 -9.08
C VAL A 38 4.60 -3.28 -10.08
N CYS A 39 4.36 -4.54 -9.69
CA CYS A 39 3.62 -5.50 -10.52
C CYS A 39 2.17 -5.08 -10.83
N ILE A 40 1.53 -4.27 -9.98
CA ILE A 40 0.21 -3.70 -10.28
C ILE A 40 0.29 -2.61 -11.35
N HIS A 41 1.33 -1.76 -11.31
CA HIS A 41 1.47 -0.61 -12.23
C HIS A 41 2.10 -0.97 -13.57
N VAL A 42 2.91 -2.03 -13.61
CA VAL A 42 3.49 -2.59 -14.84
C VAL A 42 3.29 -4.12 -14.83
N PRO A 43 2.06 -4.59 -15.06
CA PRO A 43 1.74 -6.00 -14.94
C PRO A 43 2.41 -6.83 -16.04
N PHE A 44 2.69 -8.09 -15.71
CA PHE A 44 3.04 -9.09 -16.71
C PHE A 44 1.93 -9.20 -17.76
N PRO A 45 2.26 -9.53 -19.02
CA PRO A 45 1.28 -9.56 -20.10
C PRO A 45 0.35 -10.78 -20.03
N GLY A 46 -0.80 -10.65 -20.69
CA GLY A 46 -1.72 -11.77 -20.93
C GLY A 46 -2.53 -12.21 -19.71
N LYS A 47 -3.25 -13.33 -19.87
CA LYS A 47 -4.16 -13.86 -18.84
C LYS A 47 -3.42 -14.17 -17.54
N VAL A 48 -2.24 -14.79 -17.63
CA VAL A 48 -1.40 -15.12 -16.47
C VAL A 48 -1.05 -13.89 -15.65
N GLY A 49 -0.60 -12.82 -16.30
CA GLY A 49 -0.29 -11.56 -15.62
C GLY A 49 -1.52 -10.90 -14.97
N ALA A 50 -2.69 -11.04 -15.57
CA ALA A 50 -3.93 -10.54 -15.00
C ALA A 50 -4.36 -11.31 -13.73
N TYR A 51 -4.18 -12.65 -13.70
CA TYR A 51 -4.38 -13.45 -12.49
C TYR A 51 -3.33 -13.15 -11.41
N PHE A 52 -2.07 -12.96 -11.81
CA PHE A 52 -1.03 -12.54 -10.88
C PHE A 52 -1.35 -11.18 -10.26
N THR A 53 -1.84 -10.23 -11.07
CA THR A 53 -2.28 -8.91 -10.62
C THR A 53 -3.36 -9.02 -9.55
N THR A 54 -4.33 -9.93 -9.70
CA THR A 54 -5.36 -10.18 -8.68
C THR A 54 -4.76 -10.53 -7.32
N LEU A 55 -3.71 -11.36 -7.27
CA LEU A 55 -3.04 -11.71 -6.02
C LEU A 55 -2.19 -10.56 -5.47
N THR A 56 -1.54 -9.77 -6.34
CA THR A 56 -0.66 -8.66 -5.92
C THR A 56 -1.41 -7.53 -5.20
N ARG A 57 -2.72 -7.38 -5.45
CA ARG A 57 -3.56 -6.31 -4.89
C ARG A 57 -3.72 -6.34 -3.38
N VAL A 58 -3.27 -7.38 -2.70
CA VAL A 58 -3.15 -7.42 -1.23
C VAL A 58 -2.17 -6.38 -0.67
N ALA A 59 -1.26 -5.84 -1.49
CA ALA A 59 -0.21 -4.93 -1.05
C ALA A 59 -0.73 -3.65 -0.39
N VAL A 60 -1.72 -2.98 -0.99
CA VAL A 60 -2.29 -1.73 -0.45
C VAL A 60 -3.02 -1.97 0.89
N PRO A 61 -3.94 -2.95 1.00
CA PRO A 61 -4.52 -3.34 2.29
C PRO A 61 -3.49 -3.59 3.39
N VAL A 62 -2.42 -4.33 3.07
CA VAL A 62 -1.34 -4.64 4.01
C VAL A 62 -0.63 -3.38 4.50
N PHE A 63 -0.33 -2.42 3.63
CA PHE A 63 0.28 -1.16 4.05
C PHE A 63 -0.60 -0.33 4.99
N PHE A 64 -1.93 -0.30 4.77
CA PHE A 64 -2.87 0.32 5.71
C PHE A 64 -2.90 -0.42 7.05
N MET A 65 -2.97 -1.76 7.04
CA MET A 65 -2.95 -2.58 8.26
C MET A 65 -1.66 -2.40 9.05
N ILE A 66 -0.50 -2.34 8.40
CA ILE A 66 0.78 -2.06 9.06
C ILE A 66 0.73 -0.71 9.77
N THR A 67 0.19 0.32 9.12
CA THR A 67 0.11 1.66 9.72
C THR A 67 -0.84 1.68 10.91
N GLY A 68 -2.00 1.04 10.80
CA GLY A 68 -2.96 0.90 11.91
C GLY A 68 -2.41 0.08 13.08
N TYR A 69 -1.66 -0.99 12.79
CA TYR A 69 -1.04 -1.85 13.80
C TYR A 69 -0.06 -1.11 14.72
N PHE A 70 0.72 -0.17 14.17
CA PHE A 70 1.67 0.64 14.95
C PHE A 70 1.08 1.96 15.48
N TYR A 71 -0.19 2.25 15.18
CA TYR A 71 -0.77 3.52 15.55
C TYR A 71 -0.97 3.65 17.07
N SER A 72 -1.40 2.59 17.75
CA SER A 72 -1.53 2.59 19.22
C SER A 72 -0.20 2.86 19.93
N ASP A 73 0.93 2.35 19.40
CA ASP A 73 2.27 2.67 19.91
C ASP A 73 2.65 4.14 19.67
N THR A 74 2.13 4.74 18.59
CA THR A 74 2.35 6.14 18.26
C THR A 74 1.58 7.06 19.21
N VAL A 75 0.34 6.69 19.53
CA VAL A 75 -0.51 7.37 20.51
C VAL A 75 0.11 7.30 21.91
N ALA A 76 0.54 6.11 22.34
CA ALA A 76 1.20 5.93 23.64
C ALA A 76 2.50 6.75 23.79
N ARG A 77 3.11 7.17 22.69
CA ARG A 77 4.33 7.98 22.65
C ARG A 77 4.06 9.46 22.36
N HIS A 78 2.80 9.90 22.25
CA HIS A 78 2.38 11.26 21.88
C HIS A 78 3.07 11.76 20.59
N LYS A 79 3.10 10.92 19.55
CA LYS A 79 3.80 11.18 18.27
C LYS A 79 2.86 11.25 17.06
N GLU A 80 1.55 11.33 17.26
CA GLU A 80 0.53 11.33 16.21
C GLU A 80 0.70 12.53 15.28
N GLU A 81 0.80 13.74 15.83
CA GLU A 81 1.00 14.97 15.06
C GLU A 81 2.32 14.95 14.29
N ARG A 82 3.36 14.36 14.88
CA ARG A 82 4.66 14.17 14.21
C ARG A 82 4.56 13.21 13.03
N GLN A 83 3.78 12.12 13.17
CA GLN A 83 3.53 11.18 12.09
C GLN A 83 2.74 11.85 10.97
N ILE A 84 1.66 12.56 11.29
CA ILE A 84 0.83 13.30 10.31
C ILE A 84 1.70 14.31 9.57
N ARG A 85 2.48 15.13 10.28
CA ARG A 85 3.38 16.10 9.65
C ARG A 85 4.39 15.44 8.71
N LYS A 86 4.97 14.31 9.11
CA LYS A 86 5.90 13.55 8.26
C LYS A 86 5.21 13.08 6.97
N ILE A 87 4.01 12.52 7.07
CA ILE A 87 3.25 12.06 5.90
C ILE A 87 2.80 13.25 5.04
N PHE A 88 2.37 14.36 5.65
CA PHE A 88 2.01 15.59 4.93
C PHE A 88 3.15 16.11 4.06
N PHE A 89 4.35 16.27 4.63
CA PHE A 89 5.51 16.70 3.85
C PHE A 89 5.85 15.70 2.74
N LEU A 90 5.70 14.41 3.00
CA LEU A 90 5.92 13.38 1.98
C LEU A 90 4.88 13.45 0.84
N VAL A 91 3.60 13.74 1.14
CA VAL A 91 2.55 13.98 0.13
C VAL A 91 2.93 15.18 -0.73
N VAL A 92 3.32 16.30 -0.11
CA VAL A 92 3.72 17.53 -0.81
C VAL A 92 4.94 17.26 -1.70
N GLU A 93 5.99 16.64 -1.14
CA GLU A 93 7.22 16.31 -1.86
C GLU A 93 6.95 15.37 -3.05
N ALA A 94 6.16 14.30 -2.85
CA ALA A 94 5.80 13.38 -3.92
C ALA A 94 5.02 14.08 -5.04
N ASN A 95 4.02 14.89 -4.70
CA ASN A 95 3.24 15.64 -5.69
C ASN A 95 4.12 16.66 -6.44
N ALA A 96 5.02 17.36 -5.75
CA ALA A 96 5.96 18.28 -6.39
C ALA A 96 6.90 17.58 -7.38
N ILE A 97 7.42 16.40 -7.03
CA ILE A 97 8.22 15.57 -7.95
C ILE A 97 7.42 15.23 -9.22
N PHE A 98 6.17 14.80 -9.08
CA PHE A 98 5.34 14.44 -10.24
C PHE A 98 4.90 15.65 -11.06
N PHE A 99 4.68 16.80 -10.42
CA PHE A 99 4.43 18.05 -11.13
C PHE A 99 5.61 18.41 -12.04
N ILE A 100 6.84 18.41 -11.49
CA ILE A 100 8.07 18.69 -12.27
C ILE A 100 8.27 17.63 -13.36
N TRP A 101 8.11 16.35 -13.03
CA TRP A 101 8.26 15.24 -13.96
C TRP A 101 7.30 15.33 -15.15
N ASN A 102 6.03 15.65 -14.89
CA ASN A 102 5.02 15.77 -15.94
C ASN A 102 5.26 17.00 -16.83
N ILE A 103 5.75 18.12 -16.28
CA ILE A 103 6.21 19.26 -17.09
C ILE A 103 7.36 18.82 -18.01
N ALA A 104 8.38 18.15 -17.47
CA ALA A 104 9.51 17.67 -18.26
C ALA A 104 9.07 16.70 -19.38
N LEU A 105 8.14 15.79 -19.08
CA LEU A 105 7.56 14.89 -20.09
C LEU A 105 6.74 15.64 -21.14
N GLY A 106 5.95 16.62 -20.74
CA GLY A 106 5.15 17.42 -21.66
C GLY A 106 6.03 18.23 -22.62
N ILE A 107 7.13 18.82 -22.14
CA ILE A 107 8.13 19.48 -22.99
C ILE A 107 8.72 18.48 -23.99
N LEU A 108 9.09 17.28 -23.54
CA LEU A 108 9.64 16.23 -24.41
C LEU A 108 8.65 15.77 -25.49
N ARG A 109 7.35 15.77 -25.17
CA ARG A 109 6.25 15.38 -26.08
C ARG A 109 5.72 16.54 -26.93
N ARG A 110 6.15 17.78 -26.66
CA ARG A 110 5.62 19.02 -27.24
C ARG A 110 4.13 19.25 -26.94
N ASP A 111 3.70 18.85 -25.74
CA ASP A 111 2.34 19.07 -25.24
C ASP A 111 2.16 20.51 -24.73
N SER A 112 0.91 20.99 -24.67
CA SER A 112 0.58 22.32 -24.14
C SER A 112 0.67 22.36 -22.60
N MET A 113 1.62 23.15 -22.08
CA MET A 113 1.82 23.27 -20.62
C MET A 113 0.69 24.04 -19.95
N VAL A 114 0.08 24.98 -20.69
CA VAL A 114 -1.07 25.76 -20.22
C VAL A 114 -2.25 24.83 -19.93
N THR A 115 -2.53 23.91 -20.86
CA THR A 115 -3.63 22.95 -20.72
C THR A 115 -3.39 22.01 -19.53
N TYR A 116 -2.16 21.52 -19.37
CA TYR A 116 -1.78 20.68 -18.22
C TYR A 116 -2.04 21.38 -16.86
N VAL A 117 -1.57 22.63 -16.71
CA VAL A 117 -1.75 23.39 -15.47
C VAL A 117 -3.23 23.71 -15.22
N GLN A 118 -3.99 24.05 -16.27
CA GLN A 118 -5.41 24.34 -16.15
C GLN A 118 -6.21 23.12 -15.65
N GLU A 119 -5.91 21.92 -16.15
CA GLU A 119 -6.58 20.68 -15.72
C GLU A 119 -6.39 20.41 -14.22
N ILE A 120 -5.17 20.66 -13.69
CA ILE A 120 -4.83 20.46 -12.28
C ILE A 120 -5.64 21.37 -11.37
N PHE A 121 -5.74 22.66 -11.70
CA PHE A 121 -6.31 23.68 -10.83
C PHE A 121 -7.80 23.98 -11.09
N THR A 122 -8.50 23.10 -11.82
CA THR A 122 -9.96 23.22 -11.95
C THR A 122 -10.66 22.99 -10.61
N GLY A 123 -11.78 23.69 -10.37
CA GLY A 123 -12.62 23.47 -9.17
C GLY A 123 -13.06 22.01 -9.01
N LYS A 124 -13.31 21.31 -10.12
CA LYS A 124 -13.62 19.86 -10.14
C LYS A 124 -12.44 19.01 -9.66
N SER A 125 -11.23 19.29 -10.13
CA SER A 125 -10.01 18.59 -9.71
C SER A 125 -9.75 18.79 -8.21
N ILE A 126 -9.84 20.04 -7.73
CA ILE A 126 -9.69 20.38 -6.32
C ILE A 126 -10.75 19.67 -5.47
N LEU A 127 -12.02 19.67 -5.90
CA LEU A 127 -13.09 18.98 -5.18
C LEU A 127 -12.84 17.47 -5.11
N LYS A 128 -12.44 16.83 -6.21
CA LYS A 128 -12.10 15.40 -6.22
C LYS A 128 -10.92 15.06 -5.33
N PHE A 129 -9.89 15.91 -5.31
CA PHE A 129 -8.75 15.75 -4.42
C PHE A 129 -9.19 15.87 -2.95
N LEU A 130 -9.91 16.93 -2.60
CA LEU A 130 -10.31 17.21 -1.24
C LEU A 130 -11.34 16.21 -0.71
N ALA A 131 -12.37 15.90 -1.48
CA ALA A 131 -13.48 15.05 -1.04
C ALA A 131 -13.21 13.55 -1.22
N LEU A 132 -12.48 13.17 -2.28
CA LEU A 132 -12.32 11.76 -2.67
C LEU A 132 -10.87 11.29 -2.75
N ASN A 133 -9.89 12.16 -2.44
CA ASN A 133 -8.47 11.80 -2.39
C ASN A 133 -7.92 11.29 -3.76
N GLU A 134 -8.45 11.80 -4.87
CA GLU A 134 -7.82 11.60 -6.19
C GLU A 134 -6.70 12.62 -6.39
N SER A 135 -5.45 12.17 -6.46
CA SER A 135 -4.31 13.06 -6.75
C SER A 135 -4.45 13.60 -8.17
N PRO A 136 -4.42 14.93 -8.35
CA PRO A 136 -4.51 15.55 -9.67
C PRO A 136 -3.21 15.43 -10.48
N LEU A 137 -2.12 15.04 -9.83
CA LEU A 137 -0.78 15.01 -10.43
C LEU A 137 -0.33 13.61 -10.82
N ALA A 138 -0.67 12.61 -10.01
CA ALA A 138 -0.39 11.22 -10.36
C ALA A 138 -1.32 10.25 -9.62
N GLY A 139 -2.10 9.48 -10.40
CA GLY A 139 -3.13 8.60 -9.86
C GLY A 139 -2.63 7.52 -8.89
N HIS A 140 -1.37 7.08 -9.00
CA HIS A 140 -0.80 6.09 -8.07
C HIS A 140 -0.60 6.65 -6.67
N LEU A 141 -0.42 7.98 -6.51
CA LEU A 141 -0.19 8.66 -5.22
C LEU A 141 -1.40 8.67 -4.28
N TRP A 142 -2.56 8.17 -4.73
CA TRP A 142 -3.79 8.13 -3.94
C TRP A 142 -3.60 7.43 -2.58
N TYR A 143 -2.76 6.39 -2.48
CA TYR A 143 -2.51 5.71 -1.21
C TYR A 143 -1.84 6.64 -0.17
N LEU A 144 -0.88 7.46 -0.61
CA LEU A 144 -0.16 8.38 0.27
C LEU A 144 -1.06 9.51 0.76
N GLY A 145 -1.93 10.04 -0.10
CA GLY A 145 -2.99 10.94 0.33
C GLY A 145 -3.99 10.26 1.27
N ALA A 146 -4.40 9.03 0.95
CA ALA A 146 -5.40 8.30 1.73
C ALA A 146 -4.92 8.05 3.16
N ILE A 147 -3.66 7.67 3.34
CA ILE A 147 -3.12 7.46 4.69
C ILE A 147 -3.02 8.76 5.48
N LEU A 148 -2.76 9.91 4.83
CA LEU A 148 -2.83 11.22 5.50
C LEU A 148 -4.25 11.49 6.02
N TYR A 149 -5.26 11.30 5.17
CA TYR A 149 -6.66 11.49 5.54
C TYR A 149 -7.06 10.58 6.69
N VAL A 150 -6.73 9.30 6.61
CA VAL A 150 -7.00 8.32 7.68
C VAL A 150 -6.37 8.77 9.00
N LEU A 151 -5.09 9.17 9.00
CA LEU A 151 -4.40 9.60 10.22
C LEU A 151 -5.04 10.85 10.85
N VAL A 152 -5.46 11.82 10.02
CA VAL A 152 -6.18 13.01 10.50
C VAL A 152 -7.54 12.63 11.08
N ILE A 153 -8.33 11.81 10.39
CA ILE A 153 -9.66 11.36 10.86
C ILE A 153 -9.52 10.60 12.18
N VAL A 154 -8.59 9.65 12.27
CA VAL A 154 -8.39 8.86 13.48
C VAL A 154 -7.91 9.74 14.64
N LEU A 155 -7.04 10.73 14.39
CA LEU A 155 -6.65 11.70 15.42
C LEU A 155 -7.86 12.47 15.95
N LEU A 156 -8.73 12.97 15.07
CA LEU A 156 -9.93 13.71 15.45
C LEU A 156 -10.90 12.83 16.24
N VAL A 157 -11.17 11.62 15.76
CA VAL A 157 -12.07 10.67 16.43
C VAL A 157 -11.52 10.23 17.80
N ASN A 158 -10.20 10.08 17.93
CA ASN A 158 -9.57 9.79 19.22
C ASN A 158 -9.72 10.94 20.21
N LYS A 159 -9.56 12.19 19.78
CA LYS A 159 -9.80 13.37 20.63
C LYS A 159 -11.25 13.43 21.14
N LEU A 160 -12.20 12.87 20.39
CA LEU A 160 -13.60 12.75 20.77
C LEU A 160 -13.93 11.47 21.55
N ASN A 161 -12.96 10.60 21.84
CA ASN A 161 -13.14 9.29 22.49
C ASN A 161 -14.10 8.32 21.75
N CYS A 162 -14.32 8.53 20.46
CA CYS A 162 -15.31 7.81 19.65
C CYS A 162 -14.69 6.73 18.73
N ARG A 163 -13.48 6.23 19.04
CA ARG A 163 -12.74 5.28 18.17
C ARG A 163 -13.53 4.03 17.81
N LYS A 164 -14.39 3.53 18.73
CA LYS A 164 -15.26 2.37 18.48
C LYS A 164 -16.16 2.54 17.26
N ILE A 165 -16.57 3.77 16.94
CA ILE A 165 -17.40 4.06 15.76
C ILE A 165 -16.66 3.64 14.47
N LEU A 166 -15.36 3.90 14.37
CA LEU A 166 -14.59 3.48 13.18
C LEU A 166 -14.53 1.96 13.04
N TYR A 167 -14.50 1.22 14.15
CA TYR A 167 -14.53 -0.25 14.13
C TYR A 167 -15.89 -0.80 13.67
N TYR A 168 -17.00 -0.19 14.08
CA TYR A 168 -18.33 -0.56 13.61
C TYR A 168 -18.57 -0.16 12.14
N LEU A 169 -17.99 0.96 11.69
CA LEU A 169 -18.09 1.40 10.30
C LEU A 169 -17.20 0.59 9.35
N ALA A 170 -16.05 0.08 9.80
CA ALA A 170 -15.12 -0.67 8.96
C ALA A 170 -15.76 -1.79 8.11
N PRO A 171 -16.58 -2.72 8.64
CA PRO A 171 -17.25 -3.73 7.83
C PRO A 171 -18.25 -3.14 6.83
N VAL A 172 -19.00 -2.11 7.23
CA VAL A 172 -19.98 -1.42 6.35
C VAL A 172 -19.26 -0.79 5.15
N LEU A 173 -18.14 -0.12 5.41
CA LEU A 173 -17.32 0.53 4.41
C LEU A 173 -16.64 -0.46 3.45
N LEU A 174 -16.20 -1.63 3.95
CA LEU A 174 -15.69 -2.70 3.09
C LEU A 174 -16.79 -3.29 2.20
N ILE A 175 -17.97 -3.53 2.75
CA ILE A 175 -19.13 -4.00 1.98
C ILE A 175 -19.48 -2.97 0.89
N ALA A 176 -19.44 -1.68 1.21
CA ALA A 176 -19.63 -0.62 0.23
C ALA A 176 -18.56 -0.64 -0.88
N ASP A 177 -17.26 -0.83 -0.57
CA ASP A 177 -16.19 -0.97 -1.59
C ASP A 177 -16.45 -2.15 -2.52
N LEU A 178 -16.98 -3.27 -2.01
CA LEU A 178 -17.27 -4.45 -2.82
C LEU A 178 -18.53 -4.24 -3.69
N ILE A 179 -19.63 -3.78 -3.08
CA ILE A 179 -20.93 -3.61 -3.74
C ILE A 179 -20.88 -2.55 -4.83
N PHE A 180 -20.36 -1.36 -4.53
CA PHE A 180 -20.27 -0.26 -5.51
C PHE A 180 -18.99 -0.34 -6.37
N GLY A 181 -18.07 -1.23 -6.04
CA GLY A 181 -16.83 -1.44 -6.79
C GLY A 181 -16.83 -2.73 -7.60
N LYS A 182 -16.19 -3.78 -7.07
CA LYS A 182 -15.89 -5.00 -7.86
C LYS A 182 -17.14 -5.75 -8.33
N TYR A 183 -18.20 -5.75 -7.53
CA TYR A 183 -19.42 -6.51 -7.79
C TYR A 183 -20.56 -5.62 -8.31
N SER A 184 -20.28 -4.37 -8.68
CA SER A 184 -21.33 -3.44 -9.09
C SER A 184 -22.04 -3.90 -10.37
N LEU A 185 -21.31 -4.48 -11.33
CA LEU A 185 -21.90 -5.05 -12.54
C LEU A 185 -22.80 -6.26 -12.23
N LEU A 186 -22.45 -7.06 -11.22
CA LEU A 186 -23.25 -8.20 -10.79
C LEU A 186 -24.54 -7.76 -10.07
N ILE A 187 -24.45 -6.70 -9.25
CA ILE A 187 -25.55 -6.28 -8.36
C ILE A 187 -26.48 -5.26 -9.02
N PHE A 188 -25.91 -4.31 -9.77
CA PHE A 188 -26.63 -3.16 -10.32
C PHE A 188 -26.66 -3.14 -11.85
N HIS A 189 -25.99 -4.09 -12.52
CA HIS A 189 -25.79 -4.07 -13.97
C HIS A 189 -25.12 -2.79 -14.49
N GLN A 190 -24.42 -2.07 -13.61
CA GLN A 190 -23.77 -0.80 -13.91
C GLN A 190 -22.42 -0.72 -13.21
N GLU A 191 -21.46 -0.12 -13.91
CA GLU A 191 -20.17 0.23 -13.36
C GLU A 191 -20.17 1.67 -12.82
N PHE A 192 -19.72 1.83 -11.59
CA PHE A 192 -19.55 3.14 -10.96
C PHE A 192 -18.11 3.64 -11.08
N PRO A 193 -17.87 4.96 -11.09
CA PRO A 193 -16.53 5.52 -11.06
C PRO A 193 -15.72 4.98 -9.87
N TYR A 194 -14.56 4.39 -10.13
CA TYR A 194 -13.74 3.74 -9.09
C TYR A 194 -13.42 4.66 -7.90
N ILE A 195 -13.34 5.97 -8.12
CA ILE A 195 -13.00 6.99 -7.13
C ILE A 195 -14.00 7.06 -5.95
N LEU A 196 -15.26 6.66 -6.18
CA LEU A 196 -16.31 6.67 -5.15
C LEU A 196 -15.98 5.73 -3.99
N VAL A 197 -15.26 4.65 -4.27
CA VAL A 197 -14.89 3.64 -3.27
C VAL A 197 -13.37 3.47 -3.11
N ARG A 198 -12.55 3.79 -4.12
CA ARG A 198 -11.08 3.77 -4.02
C ARG A 198 -10.53 5.03 -3.35
N ASN A 199 -10.80 5.17 -2.07
CA ASN A 199 -10.41 6.35 -1.30
C ASN A 199 -10.08 6.01 0.15
N PHE A 200 -9.75 7.04 0.93
CA PHE A 200 -9.44 6.93 2.35
C PHE A 200 -10.60 6.34 3.16
N LEU A 201 -11.85 6.52 2.72
CA LEU A 201 -13.04 6.12 3.46
C LEU A 201 -13.30 4.62 3.32
N CYS A 202 -13.51 4.10 2.10
CA CYS A 202 -13.89 2.69 1.92
C CYS A 202 -12.70 1.72 1.89
N VAL A 203 -11.47 2.21 1.67
CA VAL A 203 -10.25 1.38 1.72
C VAL A 203 -9.38 1.73 2.92
N GLY A 204 -9.06 3.02 3.09
CA GLY A 204 -8.09 3.45 4.10
C GLY A 204 -8.52 3.14 5.53
N ILE A 205 -9.68 3.63 5.95
CA ILE A 205 -10.20 3.49 7.32
C ILE A 205 -10.36 2.01 7.69
N PRO A 206 -11.01 1.14 6.88
CA PRO A 206 -11.23 -0.24 7.27
C PRO A 206 -9.95 -1.04 7.45
N TYR A 207 -9.02 -0.99 6.50
CA TYR A 207 -7.77 -1.73 6.61
C TYR A 207 -6.87 -1.17 7.72
N PHE A 208 -6.88 0.14 7.95
CA PHE A 208 -6.22 0.72 9.12
C PHE A 208 -6.83 0.19 10.43
N CYS A 209 -8.16 0.19 10.53
CA CYS A 209 -8.88 -0.30 11.71
C CYS A 209 -8.60 -1.78 11.98
N ILE A 210 -8.58 -2.62 10.95
CA ILE A 210 -8.22 -4.03 11.06
C ILE A 210 -6.81 -4.19 11.65
N GLY A 211 -5.84 -3.43 11.13
CA GLY A 211 -4.48 -3.42 11.66
C GLY A 211 -4.42 -3.03 13.14
N ASN A 212 -5.17 -1.99 13.52
CA ASN A 212 -5.24 -1.55 14.91
C ASN A 212 -5.91 -2.58 15.82
N LEU A 213 -7.02 -3.21 15.39
CA LEU A 213 -7.68 -4.29 16.13
C LEU A 213 -6.78 -5.50 16.34
N ILE A 214 -5.97 -5.88 15.34
CA ILE A 214 -4.98 -6.96 15.46
C ILE A 214 -3.98 -6.67 16.59
N ARG A 215 -3.57 -5.40 16.74
CA ARG A 215 -2.67 -4.97 17.82
C ARG A 215 -3.38 -4.93 19.18
N GLU A 216 -4.53 -4.28 19.27
CA GLU A 216 -5.25 -4.04 20.53
C GLU A 216 -5.75 -5.32 21.18
N GLN A 217 -6.28 -6.25 20.39
CA GLN A 217 -6.87 -7.49 20.91
C GLN A 217 -5.86 -8.65 20.99
N GLN A 218 -4.59 -8.38 20.68
CA GLN A 218 -3.53 -9.38 20.58
C GLN A 218 -3.96 -10.61 19.74
N TYR A 219 -4.74 -10.39 18.67
CA TYR A 219 -5.30 -11.49 17.87
C TYR A 219 -4.21 -12.39 17.29
N THR A 220 -2.99 -11.89 17.13
CA THR A 220 -1.82 -12.67 16.73
C THR A 220 -1.62 -13.92 17.60
N GLU A 221 -1.93 -13.88 18.89
CA GLU A 221 -1.71 -15.02 19.80
C GLU A 221 -2.77 -16.12 19.63
N ARG A 222 -4.00 -15.77 19.22
CA ARG A 222 -5.13 -16.71 19.11
C ARG A 222 -5.06 -17.62 17.87
N TRP A 223 -4.33 -17.20 16.83
CA TRP A 223 -4.37 -17.89 15.54
C TRP A 223 -3.20 -18.87 15.37
N ASN A 224 -3.49 -20.08 14.88
CA ASN A 224 -2.48 -21.09 14.59
C ASN A 224 -1.77 -20.79 13.25
N LYS A 225 -0.43 -20.85 13.23
CA LYS A 225 0.38 -20.58 12.04
C LYS A 225 0.05 -21.50 10.86
N LYS A 226 -0.20 -22.80 11.10
CA LYS A 226 -0.58 -23.76 10.04
C LYS A 226 -1.95 -23.45 9.46
N VAL A 227 -2.91 -23.06 10.31
CA VAL A 227 -4.25 -22.63 9.88
C VAL A 227 -4.14 -21.39 9.00
N LEU A 228 -3.32 -20.41 9.38
CA LEU A 228 -3.08 -19.22 8.56
C LEU A 228 -2.49 -19.56 7.19
N GLN A 229 -1.57 -20.53 7.10
CA GLN A 229 -1.02 -20.97 5.81
C GLN A 229 -2.09 -21.58 4.90
N VAL A 230 -2.96 -22.44 5.47
CA VAL A 230 -4.10 -23.01 4.75
C VAL A 230 -5.04 -21.91 4.29
N LEU A 231 -5.39 -20.96 5.15
CA LEU A 231 -6.28 -19.85 4.80
C LEU A 231 -5.67 -18.93 3.74
N ILE A 232 -4.36 -18.69 3.75
CA ILE A 232 -3.68 -17.96 2.67
C ILE A 232 -3.85 -18.69 1.33
N ALA A 233 -3.64 -20.01 1.30
CA ALA A 233 -3.84 -20.79 0.08
C ALA A 233 -5.31 -20.76 -0.37
N VAL A 234 -6.25 -20.94 0.55
CA VAL A 234 -7.70 -20.89 0.29
C VAL A 234 -8.08 -19.53 -0.29
N PHE A 235 -7.74 -18.43 0.38
CA PHE A 235 -8.13 -17.09 -0.08
C PHE A 235 -7.39 -16.64 -1.34
N ALA A 236 -6.19 -17.17 -1.61
CA ALA A 236 -5.54 -17.00 -2.90
C ALA A 236 -6.31 -17.73 -4.01
N ILE A 237 -6.67 -19.00 -3.80
CA ILE A 237 -7.45 -19.79 -4.77
C ILE A 237 -8.83 -19.15 -5.00
N THR A 238 -9.54 -18.75 -3.95
CA THR A 238 -10.85 -18.12 -4.10
C THR A 238 -10.74 -16.76 -4.77
N SER A 239 -9.69 -15.96 -4.54
CA SER A 239 -9.46 -14.71 -5.29
C SER A 239 -9.31 -14.97 -6.81
N LEU A 240 -8.63 -16.05 -7.18
CA LEU A 240 -8.49 -16.46 -8.57
C LEU A 240 -9.80 -16.98 -9.14
N ALA A 241 -10.56 -17.77 -8.37
CA ALA A 241 -11.86 -18.29 -8.75
C ALA A 241 -12.91 -17.18 -8.93
N GLU A 242 -12.94 -16.18 -8.04
CA GLU A 242 -13.81 -15.01 -8.14
C GLU A 242 -13.51 -14.21 -9.41
N ARG A 243 -12.23 -14.01 -9.73
CA ARG A 243 -11.84 -13.42 -11.01
C ARG A 243 -12.36 -14.25 -12.18
N PHE A 244 -12.11 -15.56 -12.18
CA PHE A 244 -12.52 -16.46 -13.25
C PHE A 244 -14.04 -16.37 -13.49
N ALA A 245 -14.83 -16.47 -12.41
CA ALA A 245 -16.28 -16.38 -12.46
C ALA A 245 -16.77 -15.04 -13.02
N LEU A 246 -16.29 -13.91 -12.48
CA LEU A 246 -16.73 -12.58 -12.92
C LEU A 246 -16.29 -12.27 -14.36
N VAL A 247 -15.08 -12.67 -14.76
CA VAL A 247 -14.60 -12.43 -16.13
C VAL A 247 -15.38 -13.27 -17.13
N ASN A 248 -15.61 -14.55 -16.86
CA ASN A 248 -16.36 -15.41 -17.79
C ASN A 248 -17.84 -15.02 -17.90
N ALA A 249 -18.41 -14.45 -16.83
CA ALA A 249 -19.76 -13.90 -16.86
C ALA A 249 -19.84 -12.51 -17.52
N GLY A 250 -18.72 -11.87 -17.86
CA GLY A 250 -18.70 -10.49 -18.38
C GLY A 250 -19.02 -9.42 -17.32
N LEU A 251 -18.90 -9.75 -16.03
CA LEU A 251 -19.31 -8.92 -14.88
C LEU A 251 -18.12 -8.40 -14.05
N ASN A 252 -16.90 -8.44 -14.58
CA ASN A 252 -15.71 -8.01 -13.84
C ASN A 252 -15.45 -6.50 -13.97
N ALA A 253 -16.00 -5.71 -13.05
CA ALA A 253 -15.83 -4.26 -12.99
C ALA A 253 -14.38 -3.85 -12.71
N THR A 254 -14.02 -2.61 -13.11
CA THR A 254 -12.71 -1.97 -12.93
C THR A 254 -12.49 -1.48 -11.49
N ARG A 255 -12.51 -2.42 -10.56
CA ARG A 255 -12.09 -2.21 -9.16
C ARG A 255 -10.93 -3.11 -8.76
N ASP A 256 -10.27 -2.76 -7.67
CA ASP A 256 -9.08 -3.46 -7.18
C ASP A 256 -9.40 -4.77 -6.47
N HIS A 257 -10.23 -4.74 -5.42
CA HIS A 257 -10.34 -5.87 -4.49
C HIS A 257 -11.49 -6.82 -4.84
N TYR A 258 -11.23 -8.12 -4.73
CA TYR A 258 -12.27 -9.14 -4.58
C TYR A 258 -12.56 -9.34 -3.08
N LEU A 259 -13.67 -9.98 -2.74
CA LEU A 259 -14.00 -10.31 -1.35
C LEU A 259 -12.86 -11.10 -0.70
N SER A 260 -12.32 -12.10 -1.40
CA SER A 260 -11.21 -12.91 -0.89
C SER A 260 -9.91 -12.13 -0.72
N THR A 261 -9.72 -11.01 -1.45
CA THR A 261 -8.52 -10.16 -1.32
C THR A 261 -8.39 -9.59 0.08
N THR A 262 -9.52 -9.18 0.70
CA THR A 262 -9.55 -8.68 2.07
C THR A 262 -9.05 -9.75 3.05
N PHE A 263 -9.62 -10.95 2.98
CA PHE A 263 -9.26 -12.03 3.90
C PHE A 263 -7.83 -12.55 3.66
N LEU A 264 -7.40 -12.60 2.40
CA LEU A 264 -6.02 -12.94 2.05
C LEU A 264 -5.03 -11.96 2.67
N ALA A 265 -5.31 -10.65 2.57
CA ALA A 265 -4.46 -9.62 3.15
C ALA A 265 -4.38 -9.75 4.68
N ILE A 266 -5.50 -9.99 5.36
CA ILE A 266 -5.55 -10.20 6.82
C ILE A 266 -4.71 -11.42 7.21
N CYS A 267 -4.93 -12.56 6.55
CA CYS A 267 -4.22 -13.80 6.86
C CYS A 267 -2.71 -13.65 6.61
N LEU A 268 -2.32 -13.02 5.50
CA LEU A 268 -0.91 -12.75 5.17
C LEU A 268 -0.25 -11.85 6.22
N PHE A 269 -0.93 -10.79 6.64
CA PHE A 269 -0.41 -9.88 7.65
C PHE A 269 -0.24 -10.57 9.01
N VAL A 270 -1.27 -11.27 9.50
CA VAL A 270 -1.20 -12.01 10.78
C VAL A 270 -0.15 -13.13 10.72
N TYR A 271 -0.05 -13.84 9.60
CA TYR A 271 0.98 -14.86 9.39
C TYR A 271 2.40 -14.28 9.47
N THR A 272 2.61 -13.09 8.89
CA THR A 272 3.90 -12.39 8.95
C THR A 272 4.30 -12.07 10.39
N LEU A 273 3.35 -11.63 11.23
CA LEU A 273 3.61 -11.35 12.65
C LEU A 273 4.05 -12.59 13.44
N LYS A 274 3.69 -13.80 12.99
CA LYS A 274 4.07 -15.10 13.59
C LYS A 274 5.19 -15.82 12.87
N SER A 275 5.75 -15.22 11.83
CA SER A 275 6.80 -15.86 11.03
C SER A 275 8.15 -15.72 11.70
N ASN A 276 9.08 -16.59 11.35
CA ASN A 276 10.48 -16.49 11.77
C ASN A 276 11.30 -16.14 10.53
N TRP A 277 10.83 -15.18 9.72
CA TRP A 277 11.53 -14.81 8.51
C TRP A 277 12.83 -14.11 8.88
N TYR A 278 13.92 -14.56 8.29
CA TYR A 278 15.22 -13.97 8.52
C TYR A 278 15.86 -13.64 7.18
N ASN A 279 15.73 -12.37 6.79
CA ASN A 279 16.43 -11.82 5.64
C ASN A 279 16.73 -10.33 5.91
N LYS A 280 17.98 -10.06 6.28
CA LYS A 280 18.44 -8.71 6.63
C LYS A 280 18.31 -7.73 5.46
N GLU A 281 18.56 -8.19 4.24
CA GLU A 281 18.52 -7.34 3.04
C GLU A 281 17.09 -6.90 2.73
N LEU A 282 16.15 -7.84 2.70
CA LEU A 282 14.73 -7.53 2.51
C LEU A 282 14.18 -6.64 3.64
N ALA A 283 14.56 -6.89 4.89
CA ALA A 283 14.18 -6.01 6.01
C ALA A 283 14.72 -4.58 5.81
N VAL A 284 15.97 -4.41 5.36
CA VAL A 284 16.53 -3.09 5.05
C VAL A 284 15.76 -2.43 3.89
N ILE A 285 15.43 -3.18 2.85
CA ILE A 285 14.66 -2.66 1.70
C ILE A 285 13.30 -2.15 2.16
N GLY A 286 12.58 -2.96 2.93
CA GLY A 286 11.27 -2.59 3.45
C GLY A 286 11.29 -1.40 4.39
N ARG A 287 12.29 -1.33 5.28
CA ARG A 287 12.43 -0.26 6.27
C ARG A 287 12.84 1.07 5.66
N LYS A 288 13.80 1.06 4.72
CA LYS A 288 14.44 2.28 4.21
C LYS A 288 13.87 2.75 2.87
N TYR A 289 13.49 1.83 1.98
CA TYR A 289 13.24 2.16 0.58
C TYR A 289 11.78 1.97 0.14
N SER A 290 10.96 1.16 0.82
CA SER A 290 9.59 0.82 0.37
C SER A 290 8.72 2.03 0.00
N THR A 291 8.72 3.08 0.84
CA THR A 291 7.97 4.31 0.61
C THR A 291 8.45 5.05 -0.64
N TRP A 292 9.76 5.26 -0.77
CA TRP A 292 10.31 5.99 -1.91
C TRP A 292 10.24 5.18 -3.20
N LEU A 293 10.34 3.86 -3.11
CA LEU A 293 10.13 2.94 -4.22
C LEU A 293 8.70 3.10 -4.75
N TYR A 294 7.71 3.09 -3.85
CA TYR A 294 6.32 3.39 -4.22
C TYR A 294 6.15 4.77 -4.87
N ILE A 295 6.84 5.82 -4.38
CA ILE A 295 6.70 7.17 -4.95
C ILE A 295 7.25 7.21 -6.37
N ILE A 296 8.50 6.80 -6.60
CA ILE A 296 9.21 7.13 -7.85
C ILE A 296 9.17 6.04 -8.92
N HIS A 297 8.74 4.81 -8.63
CA HIS A 297 8.75 3.72 -9.64
C HIS A 297 8.02 4.07 -10.95
N PRO A 298 6.93 4.89 -11.00
CA PRO A 298 6.30 5.25 -12.27
C PRO A 298 7.16 6.12 -13.18
N ILE A 299 8.12 6.87 -12.62
CA ILE A 299 9.14 7.58 -13.40
C ILE A 299 9.97 6.55 -14.19
N PHE A 300 10.45 5.49 -13.51
CA PHE A 300 11.20 4.41 -14.15
C PHE A 300 10.38 3.63 -15.17
N ILE A 301 9.10 3.35 -14.89
CA ILE A 301 8.17 2.75 -15.87
C ILE A 301 8.15 3.60 -17.14
N THR A 302 7.99 4.92 -16.99
CA THR A 302 7.88 5.84 -18.12
C THR A 302 9.19 5.94 -18.90
N VAL A 303 10.33 6.12 -18.22
CA VAL A 303 11.65 6.20 -18.84
C VAL A 303 11.96 4.93 -19.64
N PHE A 304 11.80 3.76 -19.03
CA PHE A 304 12.07 2.51 -19.72
C PHE A 304 11.13 2.26 -20.89
N SER A 305 9.84 2.60 -20.76
CA SER A 305 8.88 2.50 -21.87
C SER A 305 9.32 3.32 -23.09
N ILE A 306 9.84 4.54 -22.87
CA ILE A 306 10.37 5.40 -23.94
C ILE A 306 11.64 4.79 -24.55
N VAL A 307 12.62 4.40 -23.73
CA VAL A 307 13.91 3.86 -24.19
C VAL A 307 13.72 2.57 -24.98
N VAL A 308 13.02 1.60 -24.39
CA VAL A 308 12.72 0.31 -25.03
C VAL A 308 11.90 0.49 -26.31
N GLY A 309 11.01 1.49 -26.32
CA GLY A 309 10.24 1.83 -27.50
C GLY A 309 11.09 2.28 -28.68
N LYS A 310 12.12 3.10 -28.44
CA LYS A 310 13.07 3.51 -29.47
C LYS A 310 13.98 2.38 -29.94
N LEU A 311 14.28 1.41 -29.05
CA LEU A 311 15.11 0.25 -29.37
C LEU A 311 14.35 -0.90 -30.03
N GLY A 312 13.02 -0.81 -30.17
CA GLY A 312 12.20 -1.89 -30.73
C GLY A 312 12.06 -3.13 -29.83
N LEU A 313 12.45 -3.05 -28.55
CA LEU A 313 12.50 -4.20 -27.63
C LEU A 313 11.22 -4.40 -26.78
N LYS A 314 10.10 -3.76 -27.15
CA LYS A 314 8.86 -3.75 -26.36
C LYS A 314 8.29 -5.15 -26.09
N SER A 315 8.40 -6.06 -27.07
CA SER A 315 7.86 -7.42 -26.98
C SER A 315 8.53 -8.26 -25.89
N ILE A 316 9.82 -8.09 -25.68
CA ILE A 316 10.61 -8.79 -24.66
C ILE A 316 10.46 -8.07 -23.32
N TYR A 317 10.60 -6.74 -23.32
CA TYR A 317 10.56 -5.92 -22.11
C TYR A 317 9.30 -6.16 -21.27
N ARG A 318 8.12 -6.27 -21.88
CA ARG A 318 6.86 -6.48 -21.14
C ARG A 318 6.88 -7.70 -20.20
N TYR A 319 7.66 -8.75 -20.50
CA TYR A 319 7.75 -9.95 -19.65
C TYR A 319 8.68 -9.78 -18.45
N VAL A 320 9.58 -8.80 -18.49
CA VAL A 320 10.58 -8.54 -17.42
C VAL A 320 10.39 -7.17 -16.77
N ALA A 321 9.48 -6.34 -17.30
CA ALA A 321 9.30 -4.94 -16.92
C ALA A 321 9.12 -4.72 -15.41
N PRO A 322 8.24 -5.44 -14.67
CA PRO A 322 8.14 -5.23 -13.23
C PRO A 322 9.45 -5.50 -12.47
N ILE A 323 10.22 -6.51 -12.89
CA ILE A 323 11.51 -6.84 -12.27
C ILE A 323 12.53 -5.74 -12.56
N VAL A 324 12.66 -5.34 -13.83
CA VAL A 324 13.61 -4.29 -14.26
C VAL A 324 13.29 -2.96 -13.58
N VAL A 325 12.02 -2.56 -13.54
CA VAL A 325 11.56 -1.32 -12.88
C VAL A 325 11.87 -1.36 -11.39
N TYR A 326 11.56 -2.46 -10.70
CA TYR A 326 11.83 -2.59 -9.27
C TYR A 326 13.33 -2.50 -8.97
N CYS A 327 14.15 -3.29 -9.67
CA CYS A 327 15.59 -3.33 -9.45
C CYS A 327 16.26 -1.99 -9.78
N ALA A 328 15.86 -1.33 -10.87
CA ALA A 328 16.41 -0.03 -11.23
C ALA A 328 16.02 1.06 -10.21
N THR A 329 14.75 1.09 -9.81
CA THR A 329 14.27 2.03 -8.79
C THR A 329 15.00 1.84 -7.47
N LEU A 330 15.14 0.58 -7.03
CA LEU A 330 15.85 0.25 -5.79
C LEU A 330 17.33 0.64 -5.85
N THR A 331 18.00 0.34 -6.97
CA THR A 331 19.41 0.68 -7.19
C THR A 331 19.61 2.19 -7.13
N PHE A 332 18.75 2.96 -7.81
CA PHE A 332 18.76 4.41 -7.75
C PHE A 332 18.63 4.94 -6.32
N LEU A 333 17.69 4.41 -5.54
CA LEU A 333 17.50 4.81 -4.14
C LEU A 333 18.70 4.50 -3.24
N ILE A 334 19.35 3.34 -3.45
CA ILE A 334 20.57 2.96 -2.73
C ILE A 334 21.70 3.94 -3.07
N ILE A 335 21.88 4.28 -4.34
CA ILE A 335 22.90 5.24 -4.79
C ILE A 335 22.62 6.62 -4.18
N LEU A 336 21.38 7.11 -4.27
CA LEU A 336 20.97 8.40 -3.72
C LEU A 336 21.22 8.48 -2.21
N GLN A 337 20.94 7.40 -1.47
CA GLN A 337 21.24 7.34 -0.03
C GLN A 337 22.75 7.42 0.23
N LYS A 338 23.58 6.67 -0.51
CA LYS A 338 25.04 6.72 -0.36
C LYS A 338 25.60 8.11 -0.65
N VAL A 339 25.13 8.77 -1.70
CA VAL A 339 25.52 10.15 -2.05
C VAL A 339 25.13 11.12 -0.93
N LYS A 340 23.90 11.04 -0.42
CA LYS A 340 23.43 11.90 0.68
C LYS A 340 24.24 11.73 1.96
N ILE A 341 24.73 10.52 2.25
CA ILE A 341 25.62 10.25 3.39
C ILE A 341 26.99 10.90 3.13
N ALA A 342 27.57 10.69 1.95
CA ALA A 342 28.87 11.25 1.58
C ALA A 342 28.90 12.80 1.58
N MET A 343 27.78 13.43 1.21
CA MET A 343 27.64 14.89 1.22
C MET A 343 27.46 15.48 2.63
N LYS A 344 27.02 14.69 3.61
CA LYS A 344 26.88 15.12 5.02
C LYS A 344 28.14 14.88 5.84
N SER A 345 29.02 14.00 5.38
CA SER A 345 30.33 13.74 5.98
C SER A 345 31.42 14.69 5.49
N LYS A 346 31.10 15.53 4.49
CA LYS A 346 31.87 16.71 4.09
C LYS A 346 31.19 17.93 4.70
#